data_AF-A0A7S2G8M4-F1
#
_entry.id   AF-A0A7S2G8M4-F1
#
_cell.length_a   1.000
_cell.length_b   1.000
_cell.length_c   1.000
_cell.angle_alpha   90.00
_cell.angle_beta   90.00
_cell.angle_gamma   90.00
#
_symmetry.space_group_name_H-M   'P 1'
#
loop_
_entity.id
_entity.type
_entity.pdbx_description
1 polymer ?
#
loop_
_entity_poly.entity_id
_entity_poly.type
_entity_poly.pdbx_seq_one_letter_code
_entity_poly.pdbx_strand_id
1 'polypeptide(L)'
;TTATTTEMVLHECSATYKLPVVASVFSKGLGLDDMSMSRCPHELPSVWPNTHEKVKTLRLFKAWHRTWGSDDERRRAWSKLVAWIHANGVSVLMGTDVTCDARADDEMWQWALELMQMIGREQIIGVAVGNEMDVFRDAN
;
A
#
# COMPACT_ATOMS: atom_id res chain seq x y z
N THR A 1 -1.67 3.54 35.98
CA THR A 1 -1.34 3.17 34.59
C THR A 1 -2.30 3.90 33.67
N THR A 2 -1.83 4.94 32.98
CA THR A 2 -2.67 5.76 32.10
C THR A 2 -2.58 5.18 30.69
N ALA A 3 -3.69 4.67 30.17
CA ALA A 3 -3.77 4.22 28.79
C ALA A 3 -3.96 5.46 27.90
N THR A 4 -2.94 5.81 27.11
CA THR A 4 -3.04 6.82 26.08
C THR A 4 -3.72 6.21 24.87
N THR A 5 -5.00 6.51 24.66
CA THR A 5 -5.72 6.17 23.44
C THR A 5 -5.21 7.09 22.33
N THR A 6 -4.41 6.57 21.41
CA THR A 6 -4.05 7.30 20.19
C THR A 6 -5.27 7.32 19.28
N GLU A 7 -6.06 8.39 19.31
CA GLU A 7 -7.09 8.63 18.29
C GLU A 7 -6.40 8.86 16.95
N MET A 8 -6.54 7.91 16.03
CA MET A 8 -6.12 8.11 14.65
C MET A 8 -7.14 9.04 13.97
N VAL A 9 -6.68 10.21 13.56
CA VAL A 9 -7.48 11.18 12.81
C VAL A 9 -7.79 10.58 11.43
N LEU A 10 -9.06 10.30 11.17
CA LEU A 10 -9.53 9.92 9.84
C LEU A 10 -9.49 11.17 8.95
N HIS A 11 -8.72 11.14 7.86
CA HIS A 11 -8.66 12.24 6.90
C HIS A 11 -9.85 12.13 5.94
N GLU A 12 -10.72 13.15 5.93
CA GLU A 12 -11.88 13.26 5.02
C GLU A 12 -11.70 14.46 4.09
N CYS A 13 -11.87 14.24 2.78
CA CYS A 13 -11.87 15.29 1.78
C CYS A 13 -13.30 15.76 1.50
N SER A 14 -13.56 17.07 1.49
CA SER A 14 -14.85 17.64 1.08
C SER A 14 -14.79 18.19 -0.36
N ALA A 15 -15.87 17.99 -1.11
CA ALA A 15 -16.04 18.55 -2.45
C ALA A 15 -17.46 19.12 -2.59
N THR A 16 -17.59 20.26 -3.26
CA THR A 16 -18.89 20.87 -3.58
C THR A 16 -19.62 20.13 -4.71
N TYR A 17 -18.86 19.41 -5.54
CA TYR A 17 -19.39 18.60 -6.63
C TYR A 17 -19.79 17.21 -6.12
N LYS A 18 -21.10 16.90 -6.20
CA LYS A 18 -21.62 15.57 -5.85
C LYS A 18 -21.66 14.68 -7.09
N LEU A 19 -20.95 13.56 -7.04
CA LEU A 19 -21.04 12.54 -8.09
C LEU A 19 -22.45 11.93 -8.07
N PRO A 20 -23.17 11.92 -9.20
CA PRO A 20 -24.57 11.47 -9.24
C PRO A 20 -24.72 9.96 -8.98
N VAL A 21 -23.71 9.16 -9.37
CA VAL A 21 -23.65 7.72 -9.12
C VAL A 21 -22.18 7.31 -8.93
N VAL A 22 -21.87 6.63 -7.82
CA VAL A 22 -20.58 5.95 -7.65
C VAL A 22 -20.81 4.45 -7.82
N ALA A 23 -20.48 3.92 -9.00
CA ALA A 23 -20.74 2.52 -9.33
C ALA A 23 -19.73 1.56 -8.69
N SER A 24 -20.25 0.45 -8.15
CA SER A 24 -19.49 -0.73 -7.70
C SER A 24 -18.32 -0.43 -6.76
N VAL A 25 -18.55 0.42 -5.75
CA VAL A 25 -17.52 0.82 -4.78
C VAL A 25 -16.86 -0.39 -4.08
N PHE A 26 -17.65 -1.41 -3.76
CA PHE A 26 -17.16 -2.65 -3.14
C PHE A 26 -16.21 -3.47 -4.03
N SER A 27 -16.21 -3.22 -5.34
CA SER A 27 -15.32 -3.88 -6.30
C SER A 27 -14.07 -3.05 -6.60
N LYS A 28 -13.88 -1.90 -5.93
CA LYS A 28 -12.72 -1.03 -6.13
C LYS A 28 -11.60 -1.34 -5.14
N GLY A 29 -10.37 -1.09 -5.58
CA GLY A 29 -9.17 -1.12 -4.75
C GLY A 29 -8.33 0.13 -4.94
N LEU A 30 -7.55 0.46 -3.91
CA LEU A 30 -6.62 1.59 -3.91
C LEU A 30 -5.24 1.11 -4.37
N GLY A 31 -4.62 1.78 -5.34
CA GLY A 31 -3.20 1.57 -5.65
C GLY A 31 -2.35 2.51 -4.82
N LEU A 32 -1.31 2.01 -4.17
CA LEU A 32 -0.37 2.84 -3.41
C LEU A 32 0.83 3.21 -4.26
N ASP A 33 0.99 4.50 -4.55
CA ASP A 33 2.15 5.01 -5.24
C ASP A 33 3.39 5.14 -4.34
N ASP A 34 4.54 5.30 -4.98
CA ASP A 34 5.86 5.36 -4.36
C ASP A 34 6.02 6.51 -3.34
N MET A 35 5.44 7.68 -3.62
CA MET A 35 5.56 8.85 -2.75
C MET A 35 4.73 8.65 -1.49
N SER A 36 3.49 8.19 -1.65
CA SER A 36 2.62 7.90 -0.52
C SER A 36 3.18 6.78 0.36
N MET A 37 3.74 5.72 -0.25
CA MET A 37 4.39 4.63 0.48
C MET A 37 5.57 5.10 1.33
N SER A 38 6.47 5.91 0.74
CA SER A 38 7.71 6.32 1.41
C SER A 38 7.51 7.45 2.43
N ARG A 39 6.58 8.38 2.20
CA ARG A 39 6.47 9.60 3.02
C ARG A 39 5.28 9.62 3.97
N CYS A 40 4.10 9.21 3.50
CA CYS A 40 2.85 9.36 4.26
C CYS A 40 1.94 8.10 4.22
N PRO A 41 2.45 6.88 4.49
CA PRO A 41 1.65 5.65 4.35
C PRO A 41 0.50 5.50 5.37
N HIS A 42 0.40 6.43 6.32
CA HIS A 42 -0.64 6.49 7.35
C HIS A 42 -1.73 7.51 7.05
N GLU A 43 -1.54 8.36 6.03
CA GLU A 43 -2.48 9.41 5.63
C GLU A 43 -3.36 8.96 4.43
N LEU A 44 -3.39 7.66 4.16
CA LEU A 44 -4.19 7.10 3.08
C LEU A 44 -5.69 7.23 3.39
N PRO A 45 -6.53 7.51 2.38
CA PRO A 45 -7.96 7.62 2.58
C PRO A 45 -8.55 6.27 2.99
N SER A 46 -9.23 6.24 4.13
CA SER A 46 -9.93 5.04 4.63
C SER A 46 -11.34 4.89 4.05
N VAL A 47 -11.87 5.96 3.45
CA VAL A 47 -13.20 6.04 2.84
C VAL A 47 -13.05 6.58 1.42
N TRP A 48 -13.82 6.05 0.48
CA TRP A 48 -13.82 6.53 -0.90
C TRP A 48 -14.37 7.96 -0.98
N PRO A 49 -13.69 8.88 -1.68
CA PRO A 49 -14.17 10.25 -1.84
C PRO A 49 -15.61 10.32 -2.34
N ASN A 50 -16.41 11.23 -1.77
CA ASN A 50 -17.84 11.42 -2.07
C ASN A 50 -18.72 10.20 -1.75
N THR A 51 -18.29 9.33 -0.83
CA THR A 51 -19.07 8.20 -0.32
C THR A 51 -18.89 8.05 1.19
N HIS A 52 -19.63 7.14 1.81
CA HIS A 52 -19.38 6.67 3.18
C HIS A 52 -18.75 5.26 3.20
N GLU A 53 -18.31 4.76 2.05
CA GLU A 53 -17.84 3.40 1.87
C GLU A 53 -16.35 3.29 2.13
N LYS A 54 -15.95 2.29 2.94
CA LYS A 54 -14.55 2.09 3.28
C LYS A 54 -13.74 1.53 2.11
N VAL A 55 -12.47 1.90 2.05
CA VAL A 55 -11.48 1.20 1.23
C VAL A 55 -11.27 -0.20 1.83
N LYS A 56 -11.37 -1.24 1.00
CA LYS A 56 -11.27 -2.65 1.43
C LYS A 56 -10.07 -3.38 0.86
N THR A 57 -9.54 -2.92 -0.26
CA THR A 57 -8.39 -3.55 -0.91
C THR A 57 -7.33 -2.51 -1.27
N LEU A 58 -6.07 -2.89 -1.10
CA LEU A 58 -4.90 -2.10 -1.41
C LEU A 58 -3.97 -2.91 -2.32
N ARG A 59 -3.52 -2.32 -3.42
CA ARG A 59 -2.45 -2.85 -4.25
C ARG A 59 -1.16 -2.11 -3.94
N LEU A 60 -0.16 -2.85 -3.47
CA LEU A 60 1.22 -2.38 -3.44
C LEU A 60 1.86 -2.80 -4.75
N PHE A 61 2.58 -1.89 -5.42
CA PHE A 61 3.34 -2.24 -6.63
C PHE A 61 4.70 -2.83 -6.29
N LYS A 62 5.31 -2.35 -5.20
CA LYS A 62 6.57 -2.84 -4.64
C LYS A 62 6.59 -2.64 -3.13
N ALA A 63 7.38 -3.43 -2.42
CA ALA A 63 7.51 -3.33 -0.96
C ALA A 63 8.37 -2.14 -0.53
N TRP A 64 9.40 -1.79 -1.32
CA TRP A 64 10.28 -0.65 -1.06
C TRP A 64 11.10 -0.28 -2.30
N HIS A 65 11.91 0.77 -2.22
CA HIS A 65 12.94 1.08 -3.21
C HIS A 65 14.15 1.74 -2.55
N ARG A 66 15.37 1.40 -3.02
CA ARG A 66 16.63 1.87 -2.43
C ARG A 66 16.76 3.39 -2.36
N THR A 67 16.16 4.12 -3.29
CA THR A 67 16.24 5.59 -3.35
C THR A 67 15.28 6.30 -2.38
N TRP A 68 14.39 5.57 -1.71
CA TRP A 68 13.41 6.18 -0.81
C TRP A 68 13.94 6.40 0.60
N GLY A 69 15.08 5.81 0.94
CA GLY A 69 15.72 6.00 2.24
C GLY A 69 16.47 4.78 2.74
N SER A 70 17.01 4.94 3.94
CA SER A 70 17.66 3.92 4.77
C SER A 70 16.72 2.80 5.23
N ASP A 71 17.29 1.73 5.78
CA ASP A 71 16.51 0.62 6.37
C ASP A 71 15.58 1.08 7.50
N ASP A 72 16.05 2.02 8.32
CA ASP A 72 15.25 2.60 9.40
C ASP A 72 14.03 3.37 8.86
N GLU A 73 14.17 4.07 7.74
CA GLU A 73 13.07 4.76 7.08
C GLU A 73 12.07 3.77 6.49
N ARG A 74 12.56 2.70 5.85
CA ARG A 74 11.76 1.57 5.37
C ARG A 74 10.92 0.98 6.49
N ARG A 75 11.54 0.58 7.61
CA ARG A 75 10.86 -0.02 8.76
C ARG A 75 9.83 0.91 9.40
N ARG A 76 10.12 2.21 9.47
CA ARG A 76 9.18 3.22 9.96
C ARG A 76 7.98 3.37 9.03
N ALA A 77 8.21 3.46 7.72
CA ALA A 77 7.14 3.55 6.72
C ALA A 77 6.25 2.31 6.77
N TRP A 78 6.85 1.12 6.82
CA TRP A 78 6.14 -0.14 6.91
C TRP A 78 5.32 -0.28 8.18
N SER A 79 5.89 0.06 9.34
CA SER A 79 5.15 0.03 10.61
C SER A 79 3.90 0.92 10.56
N LYS A 80 4.02 2.11 9.96
CA LYS A 80 2.89 3.04 9.76
C LYS A 80 1.85 2.48 8.79
N LEU A 81 2.28 1.89 7.68
CA LEU A 81 1.39 1.26 6.71
C LEU A 81 0.62 0.09 7.33
N VAL A 82 1.32 -0.80 8.03
CA VAL A 82 0.74 -1.97 8.71
C VAL A 82 -0.30 -1.53 9.73
N ALA A 83 0.00 -0.51 10.53
CA ALA A 83 -0.97 0.06 11.48
C ALA A 83 -2.24 0.55 10.78
N TRP A 84 -2.10 1.25 9.65
CA TRP A 84 -3.25 1.70 8.86
C TRP A 84 -4.04 0.53 8.25
N ILE A 85 -3.37 -0.49 7.72
CA ILE A 85 -4.00 -1.69 7.15
C ILE A 85 -4.83 -2.42 8.22
N HIS A 86 -4.25 -2.62 9.41
CA HIS A 86 -4.89 -3.30 10.54
C HIS A 86 -6.09 -2.52 11.04
N ALA A 87 -5.93 -1.20 11.21
CA ALA A 87 -6.99 -0.32 11.69
C ALA A 87 -8.22 -0.29 10.77
N ASN A 88 -8.00 -0.42 9.47
CA ASN A 88 -9.06 -0.31 8.47
C ASN A 88 -9.58 -1.67 7.97
N GLY A 89 -8.95 -2.78 8.38
CA GLY A 89 -9.30 -4.13 7.93
C GLY A 89 -9.14 -4.29 6.42
N VAL A 90 -8.05 -3.75 5.87
CA VAL A 90 -7.76 -3.74 4.43
C VAL A 90 -7.05 -5.03 4.03
N SER A 91 -7.43 -5.58 2.89
CA SER A 91 -6.72 -6.69 2.24
C SER A 91 -5.72 -6.18 1.21
N VAL A 92 -4.57 -6.83 1.09
CA VAL A 92 -3.41 -6.36 0.35
C VAL A 92 -3.04 -7.34 -0.76
N LEU A 93 -2.96 -6.84 -1.99
CA LEU A 93 -2.26 -7.49 -3.10
C LEU A 93 -0.82 -6.99 -3.08
N MET A 94 0.12 -7.87 -2.75
CA MET A 94 1.54 -7.53 -2.65
C MET A 94 2.21 -7.57 -4.02
N GLY A 95 2.79 -6.46 -4.46
CA GLY A 95 3.61 -6.41 -5.68
C GLY A 95 5.09 -6.62 -5.37
N THR A 96 5.78 -7.26 -6.29
CA THR A 96 7.25 -7.37 -6.30
C THR A 96 7.74 -7.09 -7.73
N ASP A 97 8.67 -6.15 -7.84
CA ASP A 97 9.29 -5.82 -9.13
C ASP A 97 10.21 -6.96 -9.58
N VAL A 98 10.28 -7.18 -10.89
CA VAL A 98 11.24 -8.08 -11.53
C VAL A 98 11.99 -7.26 -12.56
N THR A 99 13.31 -7.38 -12.60
CA THR A 99 14.19 -6.59 -13.45
C THR A 99 15.20 -7.50 -14.17
N CYS A 100 16.27 -6.93 -14.73
CA CYS A 100 17.40 -7.69 -15.26
C CYS A 100 18.56 -7.83 -14.25
N ASP A 101 18.42 -7.28 -13.03
CA ASP A 101 19.39 -7.44 -11.94
C ASP A 101 18.86 -8.43 -10.90
N ALA A 102 19.33 -9.68 -10.98
CA ALA A 102 18.92 -10.75 -10.08
C ALA A 102 19.12 -10.41 -8.59
N ARG A 103 20.16 -9.63 -8.25
CA ARG A 103 20.41 -9.25 -6.85
C ARG A 103 19.41 -8.19 -6.38
N ALA A 104 19.00 -7.28 -7.27
CA ALA A 104 17.94 -6.32 -6.96
C ALA A 104 16.59 -7.03 -6.78
N ASP A 105 16.31 -8.02 -7.61
CA ASP A 105 15.09 -8.82 -7.55
C ASP A 105 15.03 -9.67 -6.27
N ASP A 106 16.14 -10.32 -5.90
CA ASP A 106 16.24 -11.07 -4.63
C ASP A 106 15.99 -10.17 -3.42
N GLU A 107 16.57 -8.96 -3.39
CA GLU A 107 16.34 -8.01 -2.30
C GLU A 107 14.88 -7.54 -2.26
N MET A 108 14.30 -7.20 -3.40
CA MET A 108 12.90 -6.82 -3.51
C MET A 108 11.98 -7.94 -3.01
N TRP A 109 12.31 -9.19 -3.32
CA TRP A 109 11.58 -10.34 -2.84
C TRP A 109 11.71 -10.52 -1.32
N GLN A 110 12.91 -10.38 -0.76
CA GLN A 110 13.10 -10.41 0.70
C GLN A 110 12.30 -9.32 1.40
N TRP A 111 12.26 -8.11 0.84
CA TRP A 111 11.43 -7.04 1.37
C TRP A 111 9.94 -7.35 1.27
N ALA A 112 9.47 -7.91 0.15
CA ALA A 112 8.07 -8.32 0.03
C ALA A 112 7.69 -9.37 1.09
N LEU A 113 8.55 -10.37 1.31
CA LEU A 113 8.36 -11.38 2.35
C LEU A 113 8.30 -10.78 3.76
N GLU A 114 9.25 -9.90 4.10
CA GLU A 114 9.29 -9.26 5.41
C GLU A 114 8.04 -8.39 5.66
N LEU A 115 7.63 -7.59 4.67
CA LEU A 115 6.41 -6.77 4.80
C LEU A 115 5.15 -7.64 4.90
N MET A 116 5.03 -8.72 4.12
CA MET A 116 3.92 -9.66 4.24
C MET A 116 3.86 -10.32 5.62
N GLN A 117 5.02 -10.65 6.22
CA GLN A 117 5.07 -11.16 7.59
C GLN A 117 4.57 -10.13 8.61
N MET A 118 4.91 -8.85 8.43
CA MET A 118 4.41 -7.77 9.30
C MET A 118 2.91 -7.53 9.15
N ILE A 119 2.37 -7.59 7.92
CA ILE A 119 0.94 -7.43 7.65
C ILE A 119 0.15 -8.60 8.24
N GLY A 120 0.65 -9.82 8.07
CA GLY A 120 -0.02 -11.04 8.52
C GLY A 120 -0.91 -11.67 7.45
N ARG A 121 -0.95 -13.01 7.46
CA ARG A 121 -1.55 -13.83 6.39
C ARG A 121 -3.02 -13.51 6.08
N GLU A 122 -3.80 -13.08 7.06
CA GLU A 122 -5.24 -12.88 6.92
C GLU A 122 -5.58 -11.68 6.04
N GLN A 123 -4.62 -10.76 5.88
CA GLN A 123 -4.76 -9.56 5.07
C GLN A 123 -3.99 -9.62 3.76
N ILE A 124 -3.34 -10.74 3.42
CA ILE A 124 -2.71 -10.92 2.10
C ILE A 124 -3.65 -11.71 1.20
N ILE A 125 -4.09 -11.11 0.10
CA ILE A 125 -4.97 -11.77 -0.90
C ILE A 125 -4.20 -12.41 -2.05
N GLY A 126 -2.93 -12.04 -2.23
CA GLY A 126 -2.08 -12.62 -3.26
C GLY A 126 -0.79 -11.84 -3.46
N VAL A 127 0.01 -12.34 -4.39
CA VAL A 127 1.28 -11.73 -4.82
C VAL A 127 1.23 -11.51 -6.32
N ALA A 128 1.54 -10.29 -6.76
CA ALA A 128 1.74 -9.93 -8.16
C ALA A 128 3.25 -9.84 -8.44
N VAL A 129 3.74 -10.70 -9.33
CA VAL A 129 5.17 -10.80 -9.66
C VAL A 129 5.41 -10.15 -11.02
N GLY A 130 6.19 -9.07 -11.02
CA GLY A 130 6.44 -8.25 -12.20
C GLY A 130 5.26 -7.32 -12.52
N ASN A 131 5.57 -6.06 -12.83
CA ASN A 131 4.62 -5.11 -13.40
C ASN A 131 5.05 -4.79 -14.84
N GLU A 132 4.11 -4.86 -15.79
CA GLU A 132 4.36 -4.47 -17.20
C GLU A 132 5.59 -5.18 -17.81
N MET A 133 5.69 -6.50 -17.61
CA MET A 133 6.85 -7.30 -18.06
C MET A 133 7.08 -7.28 -19.58
N ASP A 134 6.12 -6.80 -20.35
CA ASP A 134 6.20 -6.61 -21.80
C ASP A 134 7.08 -5.42 -22.22
N VAL A 135 7.30 -4.43 -21.35
CA VAL A 135 8.10 -3.22 -21.68
C VAL A 135 9.61 -3.45 -21.63
N PHE A 136 10.08 -4.59 -21.13
CA PHE A 136 11.52 -4.90 -21.04
C PHE A 136 12.18 -5.19 -22.40
N ARG A 137 11.40 -5.37 -23.48
CA ARG A 137 11.93 -5.66 -24.82
C ARG A 137 12.46 -4.45 -25.59
N ASP A 138 12.13 -3.23 -25.17
CA ASP A 138 12.49 -2.01 -25.89
C ASP A 138 13.68 -1.25 -25.27
N ALA A 139 14.29 -1.79 -24.21
CA ALA A 139 15.51 -1.26 -23.59
C ALA A 139 16.76 -1.92 -24.18
N ASN A 140 17.05 -1.64 -25.46
CA ASN A 140 18.34 -1.94 -26.10
C ASN A 140 19.07 -0.64 -26.43
#